data_AF-A0A2V9QHP0-F1
#
_entry.id   AF-A0A2V9QHP0-F1
#
_cell.length_a   1.000
_cell.length_b   1.000
_cell.length_c   1.000
_cell.angle_alpha   90.00
_cell.angle_beta   90.00
_cell.angle_gamma   90.00
#
_symmetry.space_group_name_H-M   'P 1'
#
loop_
_entity.id
_entity.type
_entity.pdbx_description
1 polymer ?
#
loop_
_entity_poly.entity_id
_entity_poly.type
_entity_poly.pdbx_seq_one_letter_code
_entity_poly.pdbx_strand_id
1 'polypeptide(L)'
;MLLASALSLLAPIMLVAQSSTQSQSSPAELVKAVIYNELHPSEATTHWKYQLAKEVDGKKELRTVVETNSGSLDRLLSVNGKPLTSAQKSTESGRILKFSRNADEQRKAEQGRRKDTEQCNTILKMIPDAFIFAYASASGNATKLTFKPNPSFRPPSREGKVLQQMAGEMWVDLRQKRLVSIDGSLINDVKFGGGLLGHLERGGQFAVKRAELAPGDWEMTELNVNMQGRALLFKTISVQQREIHSDFERVREDLSLAEAANLLLRQTVVASKNMPTSAD
;
A
#
# COMPACT_ATOMS: atom_id res chain seq x y z
N MET A 1 37.97 -66.19 -47.66
CA MET A 1 37.10 -65.50 -48.62
C MET A 1 36.35 -64.41 -47.88
N LEU A 2 36.58 -63.14 -48.29
CA LEU A 2 35.67 -61.98 -48.33
C LEU A 2 34.94 -61.58 -47.01
N LEU A 3 35.39 -60.54 -46.32
CA LEU A 3 34.96 -59.12 -46.43
C LEU A 3 33.48 -58.87 -46.11
N ALA A 4 33.22 -58.18 -44.99
CA ALA A 4 32.10 -57.24 -44.83
C ALA A 4 32.42 -56.24 -43.71
N SER A 5 32.98 -55.09 -44.10
CA SER A 5 33.14 -53.91 -43.26
C SER A 5 31.79 -53.19 -43.18
N ALA A 6 31.20 -53.08 -42.00
CA ALA A 6 30.04 -52.22 -41.75
C ALA A 6 30.51 -50.92 -41.06
N LEU A 7 30.52 -49.85 -41.83
CA LEU A 7 30.85 -48.50 -41.41
C LEU A 7 29.58 -47.86 -40.81
N SER A 8 29.43 -47.88 -39.49
CA SER A 8 28.31 -47.21 -38.82
C SER A 8 28.63 -45.73 -38.63
N LEU A 9 27.99 -44.88 -39.45
CA LEU A 9 27.99 -43.43 -39.32
C LEU A 9 27.37 -43.00 -37.98
N LEU A 10 28.15 -42.38 -37.10
CA LEU A 10 27.62 -41.59 -35.98
C LEU A 10 27.03 -40.29 -36.54
N ALA A 11 25.70 -40.17 -36.51
CA ALA A 11 25.03 -38.89 -36.68
C ALA A 11 25.12 -38.10 -35.35
N PRO A 12 25.52 -36.81 -35.37
CA PRO A 12 25.48 -35.99 -34.17
C PRO A 12 24.02 -35.69 -33.81
N ILE A 13 23.61 -36.13 -32.61
CA ILE A 13 22.35 -35.73 -32.01
C ILE A 13 22.47 -34.25 -31.67
N MET A 14 21.94 -33.39 -32.54
CA MET A 14 21.72 -31.99 -32.21
C MET A 14 20.64 -31.94 -31.12
N LEU A 15 21.07 -31.74 -29.88
CA LEU A 15 20.19 -31.42 -28.77
C LEU A 15 19.68 -30.00 -29.01
N VAL A 16 18.54 -29.88 -29.68
CA VAL A 16 17.82 -28.61 -29.78
C VAL A 16 17.34 -28.29 -28.36
N ALA A 17 18.01 -27.34 -27.71
CA ALA A 17 17.55 -26.76 -26.47
C ALA A 17 16.20 -26.09 -26.75
N GLN A 18 15.11 -26.79 -26.47
CA GLN A 18 13.79 -26.20 -26.44
C GLN A 18 13.76 -25.25 -25.25
N SER A 19 14.05 -23.98 -25.49
CA SER A 19 13.70 -22.93 -24.54
C SER A 19 12.18 -23.02 -24.37
N SER A 20 11.73 -23.47 -23.20
CA SER A 20 10.33 -23.37 -22.82
C SER A 20 9.98 -21.89 -22.69
N THR A 21 9.59 -21.26 -23.79
CA THR A 21 8.80 -20.02 -23.78
C THR A 21 7.46 -20.38 -23.16
N GLN A 22 7.44 -20.48 -21.84
CA GLN A 22 6.21 -20.41 -21.06
C GLN A 22 5.57 -19.09 -21.48
N SER A 23 4.45 -19.16 -22.21
CA SER A 23 3.77 -17.99 -22.75
C SER A 23 3.38 -17.10 -21.59
N GLN A 24 4.24 -16.14 -21.27
CA GLN A 24 4.01 -15.17 -20.22
C GLN A 24 2.74 -14.40 -20.64
N SER A 25 1.74 -14.38 -19.77
CA SER A 25 0.52 -13.60 -19.99
C SER A 25 0.91 -12.16 -20.37
N SER A 26 0.08 -11.48 -21.16
CA SER A 26 0.37 -10.08 -21.48
C SER A 26 0.48 -9.23 -20.20
N PRO A 27 1.26 -8.12 -20.22
CA PRO A 27 1.33 -7.18 -19.10
C PRO A 27 -0.04 -6.77 -18.56
N ALA A 28 -1.00 -6.54 -19.45
CA ALA A 28 -2.36 -6.15 -19.09
C ALA A 28 -3.13 -7.28 -18.38
N GLU A 29 -3.00 -8.54 -18.82
CA GLU A 29 -3.62 -9.69 -18.15
C GLU A 29 -3.03 -9.94 -16.77
N LEU A 30 -1.70 -9.80 -16.62
CA LEU A 30 -1.05 -9.89 -15.33
C LEU A 30 -1.60 -8.82 -14.37
N VAL A 31 -1.66 -7.56 -14.81
CA VAL A 31 -2.18 -6.46 -13.98
C VAL A 31 -3.65 -6.67 -13.64
N LYS A 32 -4.48 -7.16 -14.57
CA LYS A 32 -5.88 -7.52 -14.27
C LYS A 32 -5.98 -8.55 -13.15
N ALA A 33 -5.12 -9.58 -13.18
CA ALA A 33 -5.09 -10.60 -12.12
C ALA A 33 -4.61 -10.02 -10.78
N VAL A 34 -3.61 -9.12 -10.79
CA VAL A 34 -3.19 -8.39 -9.58
C VAL A 34 -4.34 -7.59 -9.01
N ILE A 35 -4.99 -6.75 -9.81
CA ILE A 35 -6.12 -5.93 -9.38
C ILE A 35 -7.27 -6.80 -8.85
N TYR A 36 -7.55 -7.94 -9.48
CA TYR A 36 -8.50 -8.90 -8.95
C TYR A 36 -8.11 -9.36 -7.53
N ASN A 37 -6.86 -9.75 -7.31
CA ASN A 37 -6.39 -10.18 -6.00
C ASN A 37 -6.37 -9.05 -4.96
N GLU A 38 -6.14 -7.80 -5.36
CA GLU A 38 -6.19 -6.65 -4.45
C GLU A 38 -7.62 -6.27 -4.04
N LEU A 39 -8.60 -6.53 -4.90
CA LEU A 39 -10.02 -6.32 -4.62
C LEU A 39 -10.64 -7.45 -3.79
N HIS A 40 -9.98 -8.61 -3.71
CA HIS A 40 -10.46 -9.80 -3.00
C HIS A 40 -9.38 -10.28 -2.01
N PRO A 41 -9.18 -9.57 -0.88
CA PRO A 41 -8.30 -10.04 0.18
C PRO A 41 -8.77 -11.41 0.72
N SER A 42 -7.87 -12.16 1.35
CA SER A 42 -8.16 -13.46 1.94
C SER A 42 -9.31 -13.38 2.95
N GLU A 43 -10.12 -14.45 3.05
CA GLU A 43 -11.22 -14.53 4.02
C GLU A 43 -10.73 -14.56 5.48
N ALA A 44 -9.52 -15.07 5.72
CA ALA A 44 -8.84 -14.93 7.00
C ALA A 44 -8.15 -13.57 7.04
N THR A 45 -8.68 -12.64 7.83
CA THR A 45 -8.04 -11.35 8.11
C THR A 45 -7.06 -11.54 9.26
N THR A 46 -5.76 -11.61 8.95
CA THR A 46 -4.73 -11.47 9.97
C THR A 46 -4.75 -10.03 10.49
N HIS A 47 -4.82 -9.86 11.82
CA HIS A 47 -4.73 -8.54 12.45
C HIS A 47 -3.34 -8.32 13.01
N TRP A 48 -2.87 -7.08 12.90
CA TRP A 48 -1.54 -6.68 13.33
C TRP A 48 -1.57 -5.62 14.44
N LYS A 49 -0.54 -5.65 15.27
CA LYS A 49 -0.07 -4.51 16.05
C LYS A 49 1.25 -4.05 15.44
N TYR A 50 1.40 -2.76 15.19
CA TYR A 50 2.58 -2.22 14.52
C TYR A 50 2.85 -0.77 14.92
N GLN A 51 4.01 -0.24 14.56
CA GLN A 51 4.37 1.17 14.69
C GLN A 51 4.10 1.91 13.39
N LEU A 52 3.48 3.09 13.49
CA LEU A 52 3.19 4.00 12.41
C LEU A 52 3.94 5.31 12.61
N ALA A 53 4.97 5.54 11.80
CA ALA A 53 5.57 6.86 11.66
C ALA A 53 4.85 7.61 10.54
N LYS A 54 4.13 8.66 10.89
CA LYS A 54 3.30 9.46 9.98
C LYS A 54 3.80 10.89 9.93
N GLU A 55 4.01 11.41 8.73
CA GLU A 55 4.32 12.82 8.49
C GLU A 55 3.25 13.41 7.58
N VAL A 56 2.61 14.49 8.02
CA VAL A 56 1.61 15.23 7.23
C VAL A 56 1.93 16.72 7.33
N ASP A 57 2.16 17.37 6.19
CA ASP A 57 2.49 18.80 6.11
C ASP A 57 3.60 19.22 7.09
N GLY A 58 4.64 18.38 7.20
CA GLY A 58 5.79 18.57 8.09
C GLY A 58 5.56 18.20 9.57
N LYS A 59 4.32 17.93 9.99
CA LYS A 59 4.03 17.42 11.33
C LYS A 59 4.29 15.91 11.37
N LYS A 60 5.25 15.50 12.22
CA LYS A 60 5.63 14.09 12.42
C LYS A 60 4.96 13.52 13.66
N GLU A 61 4.38 12.35 13.55
CA GLU A 61 3.78 11.60 14.64
C GLU A 61 4.30 10.17 14.62
N LEU A 62 4.56 9.61 15.80
CA LEU A 62 4.78 8.17 15.98
C LEU A 62 3.61 7.59 16.76
N ARG A 63 3.02 6.50 16.27
CA ARG A 63 1.83 5.88 16.87
C ARG A 63 2.00 4.36 16.93
N THR A 64 1.53 3.73 18.00
CA THR A 64 1.27 2.28 17.98
C THR A 64 -0.14 2.06 17.47
N VAL A 65 -0.34 1.17 16.49
CA VAL A 65 -1.65 0.77 15.96
C VAL A 65 -1.95 -0.67 16.35
N VAL A 66 -3.21 -0.98 16.64
CA VAL A 66 -3.74 -2.33 16.87
C VAL A 66 -5.00 -2.51 16.04
N GLU A 67 -5.01 -3.52 15.19
CA GLU A 67 -6.14 -3.86 14.33
C GLU A 67 -7.14 -4.80 15.03
N THR A 68 -8.40 -4.71 14.63
CA THR A 68 -9.50 -5.54 15.09
C THR A 68 -10.53 -5.73 13.98
N ASN A 69 -11.47 -6.66 14.16
CA ASN A 69 -12.63 -6.83 13.26
C ASN A 69 -13.52 -5.58 13.14
N SER A 70 -13.45 -4.67 14.12
CA SER A 70 -14.26 -3.44 14.15
C SER A 70 -13.47 -2.20 13.72
N GLY A 71 -12.33 -2.38 13.04
CA GLY A 71 -11.39 -1.33 12.68
C GLY A 71 -10.15 -1.31 13.57
N SER A 72 -9.35 -0.26 13.51
CA SER A 72 -8.13 -0.14 14.31
C SER A 72 -8.29 0.88 15.44
N LEU A 73 -7.55 0.66 16.52
CA LEU A 73 -7.24 1.67 17.52
C LEU A 73 -5.77 1.99 17.44
N ASP A 74 -5.44 3.23 17.78
CA ASP A 74 -4.07 3.68 17.75
C ASP A 74 -3.78 4.54 18.99
N ARG A 75 -2.50 4.66 19.32
CA ARG A 75 -1.99 5.49 20.41
C ARG A 75 -0.84 6.35 19.93
N LEU A 76 -0.98 7.66 20.08
CA LEU A 76 0.09 8.63 19.87
C LEU A 76 1.20 8.46 20.93
N LEU A 77 2.44 8.32 20.48
CA LEU A 77 3.62 8.17 21.33
C LEU A 77 4.47 9.45 21.37
N SER A 78 4.64 10.11 20.22
CA SER A 78 5.43 11.33 20.10
C SER A 78 4.93 12.24 18.97
N VAL A 79 5.23 13.53 19.09
CA VAL A 79 5.00 14.54 18.04
C VAL A 79 6.31 15.26 17.78
N ASN A 80 6.73 15.37 16.52
CA ASN A 80 7.99 15.98 16.09
C ASN A 80 9.21 15.46 16.88
N GLY A 81 9.25 14.15 17.08
CA GLY A 81 10.32 13.46 17.83
C GLY A 81 10.27 13.64 19.36
N LYS A 82 9.35 14.45 19.89
CA LYS A 82 9.21 14.69 21.33
C LYS A 82 8.13 13.77 21.93
N PRO A 83 8.45 12.95 22.94
CA PRO A 83 7.45 12.14 23.64
C PRO A 83 6.33 12.99 24.24
N LEU A 84 5.14 12.40 24.37
CA LEU A 84 4.02 13.08 25.03
C LEU A 84 4.31 13.41 26.50
N THR A 85 3.92 14.61 26.93
CA THR A 85 3.89 15.01 28.35
C THR A 85 2.87 14.17 29.12
N SER A 86 2.95 14.17 30.46
CA SER A 86 2.00 13.42 31.31
C SER A 86 0.53 13.84 31.07
N ALA A 87 0.28 15.15 30.90
CA ALA A 87 -1.06 15.65 30.59
C ALA A 87 -1.56 15.18 29.21
N GLN A 88 -0.70 15.18 28.20
CA GLN A 88 -1.03 14.66 26.87
C GLN A 88 -1.26 13.15 26.88
N LYS A 89 -0.44 12.38 27.63
CA LYS A 89 -0.64 10.94 27.81
C LYS A 89 -2.00 10.63 28.46
N SER A 90 -2.42 11.43 29.45
CA SER A 90 -3.75 11.29 30.07
C SER A 90 -4.87 11.59 29.09
N THR A 91 -4.75 12.69 28.33
CA THR A 91 -5.71 13.06 27.28
C THR A 91 -5.84 11.98 26.22
N GLU A 92 -4.71 11.43 25.76
CA GLU A 92 -4.67 10.35 24.78
C GLU A 92 -5.29 9.06 25.32
N SER A 93 -5.04 8.73 26.59
CA SER A 93 -5.66 7.58 27.23
C SER A 93 -7.18 7.75 27.34
N GLY A 94 -7.64 8.97 27.65
CA GLY A 94 -9.06 9.33 27.64
C GLY A 94 -9.69 9.19 26.24
N ARG A 95 -9.00 9.62 25.18
CA ARG A 95 -9.45 9.45 23.78
C ARG A 95 -9.67 7.97 23.44
N ILE A 96 -8.68 7.13 23.76
CA ILE A 96 -8.71 5.68 23.50
C ILE A 96 -9.88 5.02 24.25
N LEU A 97 -10.03 5.31 25.55
CA LEU A 97 -11.11 4.74 26.37
C LEU A 97 -12.50 5.22 25.97
N LYS A 98 -12.62 6.48 25.55
CA LYS A 98 -13.88 7.03 25.03
C LYS A 98 -14.29 6.31 23.76
N PHE A 99 -13.38 6.21 22.79
CA PHE A 99 -13.66 5.57 21.51
C PHE A 99 -14.00 4.09 21.67
N SER A 100 -13.27 3.34 22.51
CA SER A 100 -13.52 1.92 22.72
C SER A 100 -14.86 1.60 23.39
N ARG A 101 -15.52 2.59 24.00
CA ARG A 101 -16.81 2.45 24.70
C ARG A 101 -17.98 3.16 24.00
N ASN A 102 -17.72 3.91 22.92
CA ASN A 102 -18.73 4.71 22.25
C ASN A 102 -19.16 4.08 20.91
N ALA A 103 -20.27 3.35 20.92
CA ALA A 103 -20.80 2.65 19.76
C ALA A 103 -21.15 3.58 18.57
N ASP A 104 -21.54 4.83 18.83
CA ASP A 104 -21.88 5.78 17.76
C ASP A 104 -20.62 6.33 17.07
N GLU A 105 -19.54 6.60 17.81
CA GLU A 105 -18.25 6.96 17.23
C GLU A 105 -17.67 5.80 16.42
N GLN A 106 -17.78 4.56 16.94
CA GLN A 106 -17.35 3.35 16.22
C GLN A 106 -18.13 3.13 14.92
N ARG A 107 -19.47 3.28 14.95
CA ARG A 107 -20.30 3.15 13.74
C ARG A 107 -19.95 4.20 12.70
N LYS A 108 -19.69 5.45 13.11
CA LYS A 108 -19.25 6.52 12.21
C LYS A 108 -17.89 6.22 11.59
N ALA A 109 -16.93 5.74 12.40
CA ALA A 109 -15.60 5.35 11.92
C ALA A 109 -15.69 4.20 10.91
N GLU A 110 -16.50 3.19 11.20
CA GLU A 110 -16.74 2.06 10.29
C GLU A 110 -17.39 2.50 8.97
N GLN A 111 -18.38 3.40 9.02
CA GLN A 111 -18.97 3.97 7.80
C GLN A 111 -17.96 4.77 6.98
N GLY A 112 -17.08 5.53 7.62
CA GLY A 112 -15.98 6.24 6.96
C GLY A 112 -15.04 5.26 6.26
N ARG A 113 -14.57 4.24 6.98
CA ARG A 113 -13.69 3.20 6.45
C ARG A 113 -14.30 2.48 5.24
N ARG A 114 -15.59 2.11 5.31
CA ARG A 114 -16.29 1.50 4.17
C ARG A 114 -16.29 2.40 2.94
N LYS A 115 -16.58 3.68 3.10
CA LYS A 115 -16.53 4.66 2.00
C LYS A 115 -15.13 4.78 1.42
N ASP A 116 -14.10 4.83 2.27
CA ASP A 116 -12.71 4.91 1.83
C ASP A 116 -12.30 3.64 1.06
N THR A 117 -12.71 2.45 1.53
CA THR A 117 -12.51 1.18 0.82
C THR A 117 -13.24 1.15 -0.51
N GLU A 118 -14.50 1.58 -0.58
CA GLU A 118 -15.28 1.66 -1.82
C GLU A 118 -14.63 2.62 -2.84
N GLN A 119 -14.14 3.76 -2.37
CA GLN A 119 -13.42 4.73 -3.20
C GLN A 119 -12.11 4.14 -3.72
N CYS A 120 -11.31 3.49 -2.86
CA CYS A 120 -10.08 2.79 -3.26
C CYS A 120 -10.36 1.71 -4.31
N ASN A 121 -11.37 0.88 -4.07
CA ASN A 121 -11.79 -0.17 -4.99
C ASN A 121 -12.23 0.38 -6.35
N THR A 122 -12.89 1.54 -6.36
CA THR A 122 -13.28 2.23 -7.60
C THR A 122 -12.05 2.66 -8.40
N ILE A 123 -11.01 3.17 -7.74
CA ILE A 123 -9.74 3.54 -8.39
C ILE A 123 -9.05 2.30 -8.94
N LEU A 124 -8.89 1.24 -8.13
CA LEU A 124 -8.24 0.00 -8.55
C LEU A 124 -8.90 -0.62 -9.79
N LYS A 125 -10.24 -0.60 -9.85
CA LYS A 125 -11.00 -1.11 -11.01
C LYS A 125 -10.73 -0.33 -12.31
N MET A 126 -10.33 0.94 -12.24
CA MET A 126 -10.00 1.74 -13.43
C MET A 126 -8.59 1.45 -13.97
N ILE A 127 -7.66 0.99 -13.14
CA ILE A 127 -6.24 0.83 -13.49
C ILE A 127 -6.02 0.01 -14.77
N PRO A 128 -6.66 -1.16 -14.97
CA PRO A 128 -6.41 -1.97 -16.17
C PRO A 128 -6.77 -1.27 -17.49
N ASP A 129 -7.76 -0.37 -17.47
CA ASP A 129 -8.23 0.33 -18.67
C ASP A 129 -7.57 1.72 -18.82
N ALA A 130 -7.17 2.33 -17.70
CA ALA A 130 -6.57 3.66 -17.65
C ALA A 130 -5.14 3.69 -18.21
N PHE A 131 -4.44 2.56 -18.24
CA PHE A 131 -3.03 2.50 -18.60
C PHE A 131 -2.70 1.48 -19.68
N ILE A 132 -1.60 1.74 -20.38
CA ILE A 132 -0.90 0.80 -21.24
C ILE A 132 0.32 0.30 -20.47
N PHE A 133 0.44 -1.02 -20.32
CA PHE A 133 1.50 -1.67 -19.54
C PHE A 133 2.56 -2.31 -20.45
N ALA A 134 3.82 -2.29 -20.01
CA ALA A 134 4.91 -3.02 -20.65
C ALA A 134 5.85 -3.63 -19.60
N TYR A 135 6.33 -4.84 -19.85
CA TYR A 135 7.40 -5.44 -19.05
C TYR A 135 8.69 -4.62 -19.20
N ALA A 136 9.38 -4.39 -18.08
CA ALA A 136 10.63 -3.64 -18.06
C ALA A 136 11.80 -4.52 -17.60
N SER A 137 11.67 -5.20 -16.47
CA SER A 137 12.70 -6.09 -15.93
C SER A 137 12.09 -7.17 -15.02
N ALA A 138 12.91 -8.12 -14.60
CA ALA A 138 12.54 -9.13 -13.62
C ALA A 138 13.65 -9.27 -12.57
N SER A 139 13.27 -9.61 -11.34
CA SER A 139 14.18 -9.86 -10.23
C SER A 139 13.61 -10.98 -9.36
N GLY A 140 14.23 -12.16 -9.41
CA GLY A 140 13.74 -13.34 -8.70
C GLY A 140 12.29 -13.67 -9.09
N ASN A 141 11.39 -13.62 -8.10
CA ASN A 141 9.96 -13.89 -8.29
C ASN A 141 9.11 -12.65 -8.62
N ALA A 142 9.73 -11.47 -8.67
CA ALA A 142 9.04 -10.23 -8.98
C ALA A 142 9.35 -9.77 -10.41
N THR A 143 8.36 -9.16 -11.06
CA THR A 143 8.55 -8.49 -12.35
C THR A 143 8.20 -7.01 -12.23
N LYS A 144 8.97 -6.19 -12.93
CA LYS A 144 8.73 -4.76 -13.07
C LYS A 144 7.93 -4.49 -14.34
N LEU A 145 6.85 -3.75 -14.19
CA LEU A 145 6.09 -3.20 -15.31
C LEU A 145 6.18 -1.67 -15.30
N THR A 146 6.23 -1.09 -16.48
CA THR A 146 5.97 0.34 -16.67
C THR A 146 4.52 0.54 -17.05
N PHE A 147 3.94 1.67 -16.66
CA PHE A 147 2.60 2.08 -17.08
C PHE A 147 2.59 3.52 -17.55
N LYS A 148 1.84 3.77 -18.62
CA LYS A 148 1.60 5.11 -19.18
C LYS A 148 0.12 5.29 -19.48
N PRO A 149 -0.41 6.53 -19.53
CA PRO A 149 -1.83 6.74 -19.81
C PRO A 149 -2.26 6.09 -21.12
N ASN A 150 -3.44 5.48 -21.12
CA ASN A 150 -4.12 5.00 -22.31
C ASN A 150 -4.88 6.18 -22.96
N PRO A 151 -4.53 6.64 -24.17
CA PRO A 151 -5.21 7.77 -24.83
C PRO A 151 -6.70 7.50 -25.14
N SER A 152 -7.07 6.24 -25.24
CA SER A 152 -8.46 5.81 -25.47
C SER A 152 -9.29 5.77 -24.19
N PHE A 153 -8.66 5.85 -23.01
CA PHE A 153 -9.39 5.88 -21.74
C PHE A 153 -10.24 7.14 -21.65
N ARG A 154 -11.47 6.98 -21.16
CA ARG A 154 -12.42 8.07 -20.91
C ARG A 154 -12.72 8.08 -19.41
N PRO A 155 -12.14 9.02 -18.65
CA PRO A 155 -12.24 8.99 -17.21
C PRO A 155 -13.68 9.25 -16.74
N PRO A 156 -14.31 8.33 -15.99
CA PRO A 156 -15.70 8.49 -15.53
C PRO A 156 -15.81 9.37 -14.27
N SER A 157 -14.68 9.68 -13.62
CA SER A 157 -14.63 10.42 -12.36
C SER A 157 -13.44 11.38 -12.29
N ARG A 158 -13.31 12.12 -11.17
CA ARG A 158 -12.16 13.00 -10.92
C ARG A 158 -10.88 12.20 -10.75
N GLU A 159 -10.94 11.08 -10.05
CA GLU A 159 -9.82 10.16 -9.84
C GLU A 159 -9.38 9.55 -11.17
N GLY A 160 -10.32 9.20 -12.04
CA GLY A 160 -10.01 8.77 -13.41
C GLY A 160 -9.24 9.84 -14.20
N LYS A 161 -9.57 11.13 -14.05
CA LYS A 161 -8.83 12.22 -14.71
C LYS A 161 -7.40 12.33 -14.20
N VAL A 162 -7.18 12.02 -12.92
CA VAL A 162 -5.84 11.94 -12.32
C VAL A 162 -5.08 10.78 -12.95
N LEU A 163 -5.66 9.56 -13.00
CA LEU A 163 -5.03 8.39 -13.63
C LEU A 163 -4.65 8.66 -15.10
N GLN A 164 -5.48 9.37 -15.86
CA GLN A 164 -5.20 9.73 -17.25
C GLN A 164 -3.96 10.63 -17.43
N GLN A 165 -3.45 11.23 -16.36
CA GLN A 165 -2.24 12.06 -16.36
C GLN A 165 -1.09 11.45 -15.55
N MET A 166 -1.16 10.15 -15.21
CA MET A 166 -0.13 9.47 -14.42
C MET A 166 0.70 8.52 -15.26
N ALA A 167 2.00 8.47 -14.99
CA ALA A 167 2.89 7.45 -15.52
C ALA A 167 3.86 7.00 -14.41
N GLY A 168 4.37 5.78 -14.53
CA GLY A 168 5.26 5.24 -13.52
C GLY A 168 5.56 3.77 -13.71
N GLU A 169 5.88 3.11 -12.60
CA GLU A 169 6.36 1.74 -12.56
C GLU A 169 5.71 0.98 -11.41
N MET A 170 5.60 -0.33 -11.57
CA MET A 170 5.11 -1.21 -10.52
C MET A 170 5.90 -2.52 -10.49
N TRP A 171 6.09 -3.04 -9.29
CA TRP A 171 6.63 -4.38 -9.07
C TRP A 171 5.51 -5.31 -8.63
N VAL A 172 5.47 -6.48 -9.25
CA VAL A 172 4.44 -7.50 -9.02
C VAL A 172 5.13 -8.82 -8.69
N ASP A 173 4.66 -9.49 -7.63
CA ASP A 173 5.02 -10.87 -7.34
C ASP A 173 4.31 -11.81 -8.33
N LEU A 174 5.06 -12.62 -9.07
CA LEU A 174 4.51 -13.47 -10.13
C LEU A 174 3.81 -14.73 -9.61
N ARG A 175 4.13 -15.19 -8.40
CA ARG A 175 3.52 -16.42 -7.84
C ARG A 175 2.13 -16.14 -7.32
N GLN A 176 2.03 -15.12 -6.49
CA GLN A 176 0.79 -14.74 -5.82
C GLN A 176 0.00 -13.71 -6.61
N LYS A 177 0.62 -13.09 -7.63
CA LYS A 177 0.04 -11.99 -8.42
C LYS A 177 -0.41 -10.87 -7.48
N ARG A 178 0.52 -10.39 -6.65
CA ARG A 178 0.30 -9.36 -5.64
C ARG A 178 1.18 -8.16 -5.93
N LEU A 179 0.69 -6.98 -5.56
CA LEU A 179 1.45 -5.75 -5.69
C LEU A 179 2.59 -5.72 -4.65
N VAL A 180 3.83 -5.59 -5.11
CA VAL A 180 5.01 -5.38 -4.25
C VAL A 180 5.25 -3.90 -4.05
N SER A 181 5.23 -3.13 -5.13
CA SER A 181 5.31 -1.67 -5.05
C SER A 181 4.69 -1.03 -6.29
N ILE A 182 4.29 0.22 -6.16
CA ILE A 182 3.91 1.08 -7.28
C ILE A 182 4.37 2.49 -6.97
N ASP A 183 4.93 3.15 -7.97
CA ASP A 183 5.28 4.56 -7.90
C ASP A 183 5.01 5.24 -9.24
N GLY A 184 4.81 6.55 -9.18
CA GLY A 184 4.62 7.32 -10.39
C GLY A 184 4.40 8.79 -10.11
N SER A 185 4.21 9.52 -11.21
CA SER A 185 4.07 10.97 -11.17
C SER A 185 3.05 11.48 -12.17
N LEU A 186 2.52 12.66 -11.88
CA LEU A 186 1.71 13.43 -12.82
C LEU A 186 2.60 13.97 -13.95
N ILE A 187 2.35 13.52 -15.18
CA ILE A 187 3.09 13.97 -16.36
C ILE A 187 2.58 15.32 -16.89
N ASN A 188 1.34 15.69 -16.55
CA ASN A 188 0.72 16.98 -16.86
C ASN A 188 -0.15 17.45 -15.70
N ASP A 189 -0.54 18.73 -15.72
CA ASP A 189 -1.52 19.28 -14.80
C ASP A 189 -2.90 18.62 -14.99
N VAL A 190 -3.61 18.41 -13.89
CA VAL A 190 -4.99 17.88 -13.90
C VAL A 190 -5.93 19.01 -13.52
N LYS A 191 -6.74 19.49 -14.47
CA LYS A 191 -7.72 20.56 -14.23
C LYS A 191 -9.11 20.00 -13.92
N PHE A 192 -9.70 20.44 -12.81
CA PHE A 192 -11.08 20.12 -12.43
C PHE A 192 -12.01 21.29 -12.78
N GLY A 193 -13.14 21.00 -13.45
CA GLY A 193 -14.12 22.02 -13.86
C GLY A 193 -13.52 23.13 -14.74
N GLY A 194 -12.66 22.78 -15.71
CA GLY A 194 -11.96 23.76 -16.54
C GLY A 194 -10.84 24.53 -15.82
N GLY A 195 -10.49 24.15 -14.59
CA GLY A 195 -9.55 24.85 -13.70
C GLY A 195 -10.25 25.74 -12.66
N LEU A 196 -11.56 25.92 -12.77
CA LEU A 196 -12.37 26.74 -11.85
C LEU A 196 -12.72 26.01 -10.54
N LEU A 197 -12.59 24.68 -10.47
CA LEU A 197 -12.81 23.94 -9.21
C LEU A 197 -11.49 23.56 -8.53
N GLY A 198 -10.40 23.63 -9.28
CA GLY A 198 -9.06 23.40 -8.81
C GLY A 198 -8.20 22.67 -9.82
N HIS A 199 -6.94 22.46 -9.48
CA HIS A 199 -6.01 21.65 -10.25
C HIS A 199 -5.00 20.93 -9.38
N LEU A 200 -4.43 19.86 -9.93
CA LEU A 200 -3.16 19.27 -9.47
C LEU A 200 -2.06 19.67 -10.45
N GLU A 201 -0.90 19.95 -9.91
CA GLU A 201 0.28 20.37 -10.67
C GLU A 201 1.07 19.15 -11.16
N ARG A 202 1.64 19.28 -12.36
CA ARG A 202 2.62 18.34 -12.89
C ARG A 202 3.75 18.07 -11.89
N GLY A 203 4.23 16.83 -11.86
CA GLY A 203 5.34 16.41 -11.01
C GLY A 203 4.92 15.92 -9.63
N GLY A 204 3.63 16.02 -9.28
CA GLY A 204 3.06 15.37 -8.11
C GLY A 204 3.34 13.86 -8.13
N GLN A 205 3.79 13.30 -7.02
CA GLN A 205 4.31 11.94 -6.89
C GLN A 205 3.47 11.12 -5.92
N PHE A 206 3.41 9.82 -6.18
CA PHE A 206 2.91 8.83 -5.23
C PHE A 206 3.82 7.59 -5.26
N ALA A 207 3.95 6.93 -4.14
CA ALA A 207 4.59 5.64 -4.02
C ALA A 207 3.93 4.83 -2.91
N VAL A 208 3.73 3.53 -3.16
CA VAL A 208 3.25 2.56 -2.19
C VAL A 208 4.18 1.36 -2.24
N LYS A 209 4.56 0.84 -1.07
CA LYS A 209 5.23 -0.45 -0.94
C LYS A 209 4.44 -1.37 -0.05
N ARG A 210 4.53 -2.65 -0.39
CA ARG A 210 3.92 -3.74 0.37
C ARG A 210 4.93 -4.86 0.56
N ALA A 211 4.73 -5.61 1.63
CA ALA A 211 5.50 -6.80 1.92
C ALA A 211 4.58 -7.91 2.39
N GLU A 212 4.95 -9.14 2.05
CA GLU A 212 4.36 -10.33 2.64
C GLU A 212 4.93 -10.51 4.05
N LEU A 213 4.10 -10.29 5.07
CA LEU A 213 4.52 -10.39 6.48
C LEU A 213 4.27 -11.79 7.07
N ALA A 214 3.32 -12.52 6.49
CA ALA A 214 3.08 -13.94 6.73
C ALA A 214 2.58 -14.56 5.41
N PRO A 215 2.62 -15.90 5.24
CA PRO A 215 2.23 -16.53 3.98
C PRO A 215 0.85 -16.10 3.48
N GLY A 216 0.80 -15.37 2.38
CA GLY A 216 -0.42 -14.80 1.77
C GLY A 216 -0.88 -13.45 2.34
N ASP A 217 -0.33 -12.99 3.47
CA ASP A 217 -0.70 -11.75 4.14
C ASP A 217 0.23 -10.60 3.68
N TRP A 218 -0.27 -9.80 2.74
CA TRP A 218 0.45 -8.67 2.17
C TRP A 218 -0.01 -7.35 2.79
N GLU A 219 0.87 -6.71 3.55
CA GLU A 219 0.59 -5.43 4.22
C GLU A 219 1.30 -4.25 3.56
N MET A 220 0.69 -3.07 3.69
CA MET A 220 1.33 -1.82 3.31
C MET A 220 2.42 -1.46 4.32
N THR A 221 3.64 -1.26 3.85
CA THR A 221 4.79 -0.91 4.68
C THR A 221 5.21 0.54 4.51
N GLU A 222 4.98 1.12 3.33
CA GLU A 222 5.29 2.52 3.05
C GLU A 222 4.22 3.16 2.16
N LEU A 223 3.88 4.41 2.48
CA LEU A 223 3.12 5.32 1.64
C LEU A 223 3.88 6.64 1.54
N ASN A 224 4.04 7.16 0.34
CA ASN A 224 4.56 8.50 0.11
C ASN A 224 3.70 9.19 -0.93
N VAL A 225 3.11 10.32 -0.59
CA VAL A 225 2.30 11.15 -1.48
C VAL A 225 2.83 12.57 -1.35
N ASN A 226 3.22 13.14 -2.48
CA ASN A 226 3.59 14.54 -2.58
C ASN A 226 2.85 15.13 -3.78
N MET A 227 1.67 15.66 -3.53
CA MET A 227 0.80 16.24 -4.54
C MET A 227 0.58 17.71 -4.22
N GLN A 228 0.81 18.57 -5.20
CA GLN A 228 0.59 20.01 -5.11
C GLN A 228 -0.58 20.41 -5.98
N GLY A 229 -1.36 21.37 -5.49
CA GLY A 229 -2.53 21.85 -6.20
C GLY A 229 -3.28 22.92 -5.44
N ARG A 230 -4.30 23.46 -6.11
CA ARG A 230 -5.12 24.55 -5.60
C ARG A 230 -6.58 24.29 -5.89
N ALA A 231 -7.45 24.43 -4.90
CA ALA A 231 -8.90 24.42 -5.05
C ALA A 231 -9.47 25.84 -4.94
N LEU A 232 -10.62 26.11 -5.56
CA LEU A 232 -11.23 27.44 -5.59
C LEU A 232 -12.14 27.63 -4.36
N LEU A 233 -11.89 28.73 -3.63
CA LEU A 233 -12.55 29.28 -2.43
C LEU A 233 -11.88 29.07 -1.06
N PHE A 234 -11.26 27.94 -0.70
CA PHE A 234 -10.52 27.83 0.57
C PHE A 234 -9.44 26.73 0.53
N LYS A 235 -8.24 27.03 1.06
CA LYS A 235 -7.09 26.15 1.34
C LYS A 235 -6.39 25.51 0.13
N THR A 236 -5.08 25.76 0.02
CA THR A 236 -4.15 24.95 -0.78
C THR A 236 -4.28 23.50 -0.36
N ILE A 237 -4.45 22.59 -1.33
CA ILE A 237 -4.38 21.15 -1.10
C ILE A 237 -2.94 20.77 -1.46
N SER A 238 -2.02 21.08 -0.55
CA SER A 238 -0.73 20.40 -0.54
C SER A 238 -0.99 19.13 0.25
N VAL A 239 -0.95 17.97 -0.40
CA VAL A 239 -0.97 16.69 0.29
C VAL A 239 0.46 16.20 0.28
N GLN A 240 1.19 16.55 1.34
CA GLN A 240 2.47 15.96 1.64
C GLN A 240 2.27 14.99 2.79
N GLN A 241 2.22 13.70 2.45
CA GLN A 241 2.00 12.63 3.39
C GLN A 241 3.06 11.55 3.21
N ARG A 242 3.69 11.16 4.30
CA ARG A 242 4.54 9.98 4.35
C ARG A 242 4.12 9.11 5.51
N GLU A 243 4.00 7.82 5.26
CA GLU A 243 3.77 6.81 6.29
C GLU A 243 4.79 5.70 6.14
N ILE A 244 5.33 5.26 7.27
CA ILE A 244 6.15 4.06 7.39
C ILE A 244 5.52 3.21 8.48
N HIS A 245 5.22 1.96 8.15
CA HIS A 245 4.64 0.96 9.03
C HIS A 245 5.73 -0.06 9.34
N SER A 246 6.01 -0.29 10.62
CA SER A 246 7.12 -1.14 11.09
C SER A 246 6.75 -1.96 12.32
N ASP A 247 7.62 -2.89 12.72
CA ASP A 247 7.48 -3.64 13.98
C ASP A 247 6.15 -4.40 14.09
N PHE A 248 5.75 -5.05 13.00
CA PHE A 248 4.53 -5.82 12.92
C PHE A 248 4.58 -7.05 13.83
N GLU A 249 3.54 -7.20 14.63
CA GLU A 249 3.29 -8.35 15.48
C GLU A 249 1.85 -8.81 15.28
N ARG A 250 1.64 -10.10 15.00
CA ARG A 250 0.28 -10.65 14.87
C ARG A 250 -0.46 -10.56 16.21
N VAL A 251 -1.71 -10.13 16.16
CA VAL A 251 -2.63 -10.17 17.31
C VAL A 251 -3.74 -11.18 17.07
N ARG A 252 -4.55 -11.44 18.11
CA ARG A 252 -5.70 -12.35 17.98
C ARG A 252 -6.73 -11.77 17.01
N GLU A 253 -7.31 -12.64 16.21
CA GLU A 253 -8.31 -12.27 15.19
C GLU A 253 -9.63 -11.79 15.82
N ASP A 254 -9.96 -12.28 17.02
CA ASP A 254 -11.18 -11.97 17.76
C ASP A 254 -11.03 -10.77 18.72
N LEU A 255 -9.92 -10.03 18.64
CA LEU A 255 -9.62 -8.94 19.55
C LEU A 255 -10.69 -7.84 19.48
N SER A 256 -11.34 -7.56 20.60
CA SER A 256 -12.29 -6.45 20.70
C SER A 256 -11.60 -5.09 20.79
N LEU A 257 -12.31 -3.99 20.46
CA LEU A 257 -11.79 -2.62 20.64
C LEU A 257 -11.43 -2.32 22.11
N ALA A 258 -12.15 -2.93 23.06
CA ALA A 258 -11.86 -2.78 24.49
C ALA A 258 -10.55 -3.48 24.89
N GLU A 259 -10.28 -4.68 24.35
CA GLU A 259 -9.02 -5.37 24.57
C GLU A 259 -7.86 -4.69 23.83
N ALA A 260 -8.07 -4.19 22.61
CA ALA A 260 -7.10 -3.38 21.88
C ALA A 260 -6.73 -2.11 22.66
N ALA A 261 -7.72 -1.42 23.24
CA ALA A 261 -7.47 -0.30 24.14
C ALA A 261 -6.61 -0.72 25.35
N ASN A 262 -6.90 -1.85 25.97
CA ASN A 262 -6.08 -2.36 27.08
C ASN A 262 -4.64 -2.67 26.63
N LEU A 263 -4.42 -3.25 25.45
CA LEU A 263 -3.09 -3.50 24.91
C LEU A 263 -2.31 -2.20 24.70
N LEU A 264 -2.93 -1.19 24.07
CA LEU A 264 -2.33 0.11 23.83
C LEU A 264 -1.99 0.84 25.13
N LEU A 265 -2.87 0.75 26.14
CA LEU A 265 -2.69 1.44 27.42
C LEU A 265 -1.67 0.75 28.31
N ARG A 266 -1.60 -0.58 28.35
CA ARG A 266 -0.64 -1.35 29.18
C ARG A 266 0.82 -1.10 28.85
N GLN A 267 1.13 -0.71 27.61
CA GLN A 267 2.50 -0.35 27.20
C GLN A 267 3.08 0.85 27.98
N THR A 268 2.28 1.61 28.76
CA THR A 268 2.82 2.62 29.67
C THR A 268 3.64 2.06 30.83
N VAL A 269 3.29 0.87 31.35
CA VAL A 269 3.85 0.38 32.61
C VAL A 269 5.25 -0.22 32.43
N VAL A 270 5.54 -0.75 31.23
CA VAL A 270 6.84 -1.37 30.95
C VAL A 270 7.85 -0.34 30.44
N ALA A 271 7.45 0.60 29.58
CA ALA A 271 8.35 1.62 29.05
C ALA A 271 8.78 2.66 30.10
N SER A 272 7.99 2.87 31.16
CA SER A 272 8.41 3.71 32.31
C SER A 272 9.38 3.02 33.26
N LYS A 273 9.54 1.69 33.15
CA LYS A 273 10.50 0.91 33.96
C LYS A 273 11.88 0.75 33.29
N ASN A 274 11.96 0.94 31.97
CA ASN A 274 13.16 0.68 31.18
C ASN A 274 13.84 1.94 30.61
N MET A 275 13.60 3.12 31.19
CA MET A 275 14.40 4.30 30.85
C MET A 275 15.76 4.15 31.55
N PRO A 276 16.89 4.03 30.83
CA PRO A 276 18.18 4.11 31.49
C PRO A 276 18.32 5.52 32.06
N THR A 277 18.52 5.59 33.37
CA THR A 277 19.03 6.77 34.05
C THR A 277 20.37 7.09 33.39
N SER A 278 20.42 8.10 32.53
CA SER A 278 21.70 8.67 32.10
C SER A 278 22.27 9.40 33.31
N ALA A 279 23.05 8.67 34.09
CA ALA A 279 24.07 9.23 34.96
C ALA A 279 25.37 9.35 34.15
N ASP A 280 26.09 10.42 34.48
CA ASP A 280 27.38 10.92 33.97
C ASP A 280 27.34 11.79 32.71
#